data_AF-A0A415D2N9-F1
#
_entry.id   AF-A0A415D2N9-F1
#
_cell.length_a   1.000
_cell.length_b   1.000
_cell.length_c   1.000
_cell.angle_alpha   90.00
_cell.angle_beta   90.00
_cell.angle_gamma   90.00
#
_symmetry.space_group_name_H-M   'P 1'
#
loop_
_entity.id
_entity.type
_entity.pdbx_description
1 polymer ?
#
loop_
_entity_poly.entity_id
_entity_poly.type
_entity_poly.pdbx_seq_one_letter_code
_entity_poly.pdbx_strand_id
1 'polypeptide(L)' 'MNFSQLGKFQELKKHLDLFRSNHPKFPLFLGAVTREALEEGTLLEMSVTTPEGKHFETNLKLKSEDLEFIRAIQSMTKQ' A
#
# COMPACT_ATOMS: atom_id res chain seq x y z
N MET A 1 -10.41 -17.41 19.28
CA MET A 1 -9.51 -17.32 18.11
C MET A 1 -9.03 -18.72 17.76
N ASN A 2 -9.18 -19.16 16.52
CA ASN A 2 -8.86 -20.53 16.10
C ASN A 2 -7.36 -20.65 15.76
N PHE A 3 -6.67 -21.69 16.25
CA PHE A 3 -5.22 -21.89 16.07
C PHE A 3 -4.79 -21.89 14.60
N SER A 4 -5.65 -22.33 13.69
CA SER A 4 -5.42 -22.29 12.24
C SER A 4 -5.37 -20.87 11.67
N GLN A 5 -6.08 -19.90 12.27
CA GLN A 5 -6.05 -18.50 11.87
C GLN A 5 -4.81 -17.77 12.41
N LEU A 6 -4.32 -18.16 13.59
CA LEU A 6 -3.07 -17.64 14.17
C LEU A 6 -1.85 -18.02 13.32
N GLY A 7 -1.78 -19.27 12.84
CA GLY A 7 -0.69 -19.71 11.95
C GLY A 7 -0.65 -18.96 10.61
N LYS A 8 -1.82 -18.73 9.99
CA LYS A 8 -1.92 -17.93 8.76
C LYS A 8 -1.48 -16.47 8.95
N PHE A 9 -1.80 -15.89 10.11
CA PHE A 9 -1.36 -14.54 10.45
C PHE A 9 0.16 -14.43 10.62
N GLN A 10 0.79 -15.43 11.27
CA GLN A 10 2.25 -15.46 11.42
C GLN A 10 2.98 -15.58 10.07
N GLU A 11 2.49 -16.41 9.15
CA GLU A 11 3.07 -16.52 7.81
C GLU A 11 2.90 -15.24 7.00
N LEU A 12 1.71 -14.61 7.06
CA LEU A 12 1.48 -13.31 6.43
C LEU A 12 2.44 -12.24 6.95
N LYS A 13 2.69 -12.22 8.27
CA LYS A 13 3.65 -11.29 8.88
C LYS A 13 5.08 -11.50 8.36
N LYS A 14 5.54 -12.75 8.25
CA LYS A 14 6.87 -13.05 7.68
C LYS A 14 7.00 -12.56 6.24
N HIS A 15 6.00 -12.80 5.40
CA HIS A 15 6.01 -12.32 4.01
C HIS A 15 6.05 -10.79 3.94
N LEU A 16 5.31 -10.11 4.81
CA LEU A 16 5.31 -8.65 4.91
C LEU A 16 6.69 -8.12 5.34
N ASP A 17 7.32 -8.72 6.33
CA ASP A 17 8.64 -8.33 6.83
C ASP A 17 9.72 -8.53 5.75
N LEU A 18 9.69 -9.65 5.02
CA LEU A 18 10.59 -9.89 3.89
C LEU A 18 10.39 -8.87 2.77
N PHE A 19 9.14 -8.56 2.43
CA PHE A 19 8.84 -7.55 1.41
C PHE A 19 9.36 -6.16 1.81
N ARG A 20 9.15 -5.77 3.07
CA ARG A 20 9.70 -4.51 3.63
C ARG A 20 11.23 -4.48 3.57
N SER A 21 11.89 -5.61 3.86
CA SER A 21 13.34 -5.74 3.76
C SER A 21 13.86 -5.61 2.32
N ASN A 22 13.15 -6.20 1.35
CA ASN A 22 13.52 -6.13 -0.07
C ASN A 22 13.24 -4.74 -0.67
N HIS A 23 12.29 -3.99 -0.11
CA HIS A 23 11.85 -2.69 -0.61
C HIS A 23 11.85 -1.61 0.48
N PRO A 24 13.01 -1.23 1.06
CA PRO A 24 13.09 -0.32 2.21
C PRO A 24 12.54 1.09 1.91
N LYS A 25 12.57 1.51 0.65
CA LYS A 25 12.01 2.81 0.22
C LYS A 25 10.48 2.82 0.17
N PHE A 26 9.84 1.66 0.01
CA PHE A 26 8.40 1.58 -0.19
C PHE A 26 7.61 1.98 1.07
N PRO A 27 7.92 1.47 2.28
CA PRO A 27 7.27 1.95 3.51
C PRO A 27 7.49 3.43 3.79
N LEU A 28 8.69 3.96 3.48
CA LEU A 28 9.01 5.38 3.64
C LEU A 28 8.16 6.24 2.71
N PHE A 29 8.05 5.84 1.45
CA PHE A 29 7.19 6.49 0.46
C PHE A 29 5.72 6.50 0.90
N LEU A 30 5.17 5.34 1.29
CA LEU A 30 3.80 5.28 1.80
C LEU A 30 3.62 6.21 3.00
N GLY A 31 4.56 6.20 3.95
CA GLY A 31 4.56 7.10 5.10
C GLY A 31 4.45 8.58 4.70
N ALA A 32 5.27 9.04 3.76
CA ALA A 32 5.25 10.42 3.27
C ALA A 32 3.93 10.74 2.55
N VAL A 33 3.50 9.89 1.61
CA VAL A 33 2.22 10.05 0.88
C VAL A 33 1.04 10.15 1.85
N THR A 34 1.02 9.33 2.90
CA THR A 34 -0.08 9.36 3.89
C THR A 34 -0.15 10.64 4.70
N ARG A 35 0.99 11.30 4.91
CA ARG A 35 1.10 12.50 5.75
C ARG A 35 0.85 13.77 4.97
N GLU A 36 1.33 13.81 3.72
CA GLU A 36 1.47 15.07 2.98
C GLU A 36 0.61 15.12 1.71
N ALA A 37 0.19 13.98 1.14
CA ALA A 37 -0.38 13.94 -0.21
C ALA A 37 -1.81 13.40 -0.29
N LEU A 38 -2.47 13.03 0.81
CA LEU A 38 -3.86 12.52 0.79
C LEU A 38 -4.88 13.61 1.01
N GLU A 39 -5.06 14.40 -0.04
CA GLU A 39 -6.05 15.45 -0.14
C GLU A 39 -6.83 15.35 -1.46
N GLU A 40 -7.97 16.03 -1.51
CA GLU A 40 -8.80 16.07 -2.70
C GLU A 40 -8.03 16.76 -3.83
N GLY A 41 -8.10 16.18 -5.03
CA GLY A 41 -7.40 16.70 -6.20
C GLY A 41 -5.97 16.20 -6.36
N THR A 42 -5.42 15.47 -5.38
CA THR A 42 -4.15 14.75 -5.55
C THR A 42 -4.22 13.85 -6.78
N LEU A 43 -3.21 13.95 -7.63
CA LEU A 43 -3.01 13.03 -8.74
C LEU A 43 -2.06 11.91 -8.31
N LEU A 44 -2.59 10.68 -8.24
CA LEU A 44 -1.81 9.48 -7.99
C LEU A 44 -1.46 8.85 -9.34
N GLU A 45 -0.18 8.64 -9.60
CA GLU A 45 0.30 7.91 -10.77
C GLU A 45 0.88 6.58 -10.31
N MET A 46 0.52 5.51 -11.02
CA MET A 46 1.03 4.18 -10.77
C MET A 46 1.55 3.59 -12.07
N SER A 47 2.85 3.32 -12.10
CA SER A 47 3.50 2.60 -13.19
C SER A 47 3.94 1.22 -12.73
N VAL A 48 3.61 0.17 -13.48
CA VAL A 48 4.06 -1.20 -13.26
C VAL A 48 4.76 -1.69 -14.50
N THR A 49 5.99 -2.17 -14.34
CA THR A 49 6.76 -2.80 -15.43
C THR A 49 7.01 -4.26 -15.06
N THR A 50 6.59 -5.18 -15.93
CA THR A 50 6.85 -6.61 -15.73
C THR A 50 8.30 -6.96 -16.08
N PRO A 51 8.85 -8.10 -15.61
CA PRO A 51 10.19 -8.54 -15.99
C PRO A 51 10.40 -8.67 -17.50
N GLU A 52 9.34 -8.96 -18.25
CA GLU A 52 9.33 -9.07 -19.71
C GLU A 52 9.28 -7.69 -20.41
N GLY A 53 9.25 -6.61 -19.64
CA GLY A 53 9.22 -5.23 -20.14
C GLY A 53 7.84 -4.70 -20.48
N LYS A 54 6.75 -5.41 -20.13
CA LYS A 54 5.40 -4.88 -20.35
C LYS A 54 5.12 -3.77 -19.35
N HIS A 55 4.72 -2.60 -19.87
CA HIS A 55 4.44 -1.42 -19.07
C HIS A 55 2.93 -1.18 -18.92
N PHE A 56 2.50 -0.89 -17.70
CA PHE A 56 1.16 -0.45 -17.35
C PHE A 56 1.27 0.86 -16.60
N GLU A 57 0.43 1.81 -16.97
CA GLU A 57 0.40 3.13 -16.34
C GLU A 57 -1.06 3.53 -16.13
N THR A 58 -1.33 4.18 -15.00
CA THR A 58 -2.63 4.78 -14.73
C THR A 58 -2.48 6.01 -13.85
N ASN A 59 -3.40 6.95 -14.02
CA ASN A 59 -3.50 8.16 -13.23
C ASN A 59 -4.89 8.21 -12.58
N LEU A 60 -4.91 8.45 -11.27
CA LEU A 60 -6.11 8.61 -10.47
C LEU A 60 -6.10 9.98 -9.81
N LYS A 61 -7.08 10.82 -10.14
CA LYS A 61 -7.32 12.05 -9.39
C LYS A 61 -8.26 11.76 -8.23
N LEU A 62 -7.77 11.93 -7.00
CA LEU A 62 -8.54 11.63 -5.80
C LEU A 62 -9.71 12.61 -5.64
N LYS A 63 -10.89 12.06 -5.40
CA LYS A 63 -12.07 12.82 -4.97
C LYS A 63 -12.21 12.75 -3.47
N SER A 64 -13.01 13.66 -2.91
CA SER A 64 -13.32 13.67 -1.48
C SER A 64 -13.85 12.32 -0.97
N GLU A 65 -14.68 11.61 -1.75
CA GLU A 65 -15.23 10.31 -1.33
C GLU A 65 -14.17 9.19 -1.27
N ASP A 66 -13.10 9.29 -2.06
CA ASP A 66 -12.02 8.30 -2.11
C ASP A 66 -11.11 8.39 -0.88
N LEU A 67 -11.01 9.59 -0.27
CA LEU A 67 -10.11 9.83 0.86
C LEU A 67 -10.48 9.00 2.08
N GLU A 68 -11.79 8.83 2.35
CA GLU A 68 -12.25 8.01 3.47
C GLU A 68 -11.87 6.54 3.28
N PHE A 69 -12.04 6.02 2.07
CA PHE A 69 -11.63 4.66 1.72
C PHE A 69 -10.13 4.45 1.87
N ILE A 70 -9.32 5.39 1.39
CA ILE A 70 -7.85 5.29 1.50
C ILE A 70 -7.39 5.37 2.97
N ARG A 71 -8.00 6.25 3.77
CA ARG A 71 -7.72 6.35 5.21
C ARG A 71 -8.10 5.06 5.96
N ALA A 72 -9.20 4.42 5.58
CA ALA A 72 -9.64 3.14 6.16
C ALA A 72 -8.65 2.01 5.84
N ILE A 73 -8.15 1.91 4.61
CA ILE A 73 -7.12 0.92 4.25
C ILE A 73 -5.81 1.16 5.03
N GLN A 74 -5.44 2.42 5.25
CA GLN A 74 -4.21 2.76 5.97
C GLN A 74 -4.26 2.42 7.46
N SER A 75 -5.40 2.64 8.12
CA SER A 75 -5.54 2.29 9.53
C SER A 75 -5.43 0.77 9.75
N MET A 76 -5.84 -0.04 8.77
CA MET A 76 -5.71 -1.50 8.80
C MET A 76 -4.27 -1.99 8.62
N THR A 77 -3.38 -1.19 8.02
CA THR A 77 -1.98 -1.57 7.74
C THR A 77 -0.96 -1.01 8.75
N LYS A 78 -1.41 -0.13 9.67
CA LYS A 78 -0.59 0.52 10.71
C LYS A 78 -0.40 -0.28 12.02
N GLN A 79 -0.60 -1.61 12.01
CA GLN A 79 -0.36 -2.46 13.21
C GLN A 79 1.09 -2.95 13.33
#